data_AF-A0A565A7M2-F1
#
_entry.id   AF-A0A565A7M2-F1
#
_cell.length_a   1.000
_cell.length_b   1.000
_cell.length_c   1.000
_cell.angle_alpha   90.00
_cell.angle_beta   90.00
_cell.angle_gamma   90.00
#
_symmetry.space_group_name_H-M   'P 1'
#
loop_
_entity.id
_entity.type
_entity.pdbx_description
1 polymer ?
#
loop_
_entity_poly.entity_id
_entity_poly.type
_entity_poly.pdbx_seq_one_letter_code
_entity_poly.pdbx_strand_id
1 'polypeptide(L)'
;MARWIEAEVAKAEAAKEEANKAQIAADKAKEEAEKAEQTAPLNEVTVAKGKAESMATQAKDNSEKATQGAKVANESAESIRSIVKTDKTEDVTNKINELKEKVKDVLNSANEAKKAQTKAELAAAVAKAEAAKDEAKKAQGAADEAKKQADEAAKTVESKAKGEAASAAEKAKENATEAASAANEVSSKANEAETEVDNNWDKEEKKEDITSKVNHVKGKTSQAINAAEGAKRAKEVAELALKVVSAEVENDKAKKAVTTAEAAKDEAKKAVESAEKSKGEAESAEENAEMVKDEEKEVEKKAQEVAENANEAEAQLKIAEQELQTAKGATSMETLNQAKTKALAAVEEVVKNGQAAEAAANEAKNKAAKATKSAERAQKAAAESALKKKLNVLEIVKKYSKEGYNTVDSDEHVLNEVEEQASEEKEEEEEEEEETEHSVSNEVEIEDDEEEEEE
;
A
#
# COMPACT_ATOMS: atom_id res chain seq x y z
N MET A 1 64.76 -37.82 -15.94
CA MET A 1 63.55 -38.45 -16.51
C MET A 1 62.42 -38.55 -15.49
N ALA A 2 62.49 -39.35 -14.42
CA ALA A 2 61.40 -39.50 -13.43
C ALA A 2 60.75 -38.19 -12.95
N ARG A 3 61.56 -37.24 -12.43
CA ARG A 3 61.09 -35.89 -12.01
C ARG A 3 60.37 -35.09 -13.10
N TRP A 4 60.65 -35.34 -14.39
CA TRP A 4 59.96 -34.68 -15.50
C TRP A 4 58.58 -35.31 -15.73
N ILE A 5 58.49 -36.65 -15.68
CA ILE A 5 57.21 -37.37 -15.76
C ILE A 5 56.29 -36.95 -14.59
N GLU A 6 56.86 -36.78 -13.40
CA GLU A 6 56.14 -36.28 -12.21
C GLU A 6 55.64 -34.85 -12.39
N ALA A 7 56.45 -33.95 -12.95
CA ALA A 7 56.04 -32.58 -13.25
C ALA A 7 54.93 -32.52 -14.33
N GLU A 8 54.98 -33.38 -15.35
CA GLU A 8 53.99 -33.38 -16.44
C GLU A 8 52.63 -33.95 -15.98
N VAL A 9 52.62 -35.00 -15.14
CA VAL A 9 51.39 -35.47 -14.47
C VAL A 9 50.82 -34.43 -13.51
N ALA A 10 51.68 -33.74 -12.75
CA ALA A 10 51.24 -32.69 -11.83
C ALA A 10 50.53 -31.52 -12.55
N LYS A 11 50.92 -31.19 -13.80
CA LYS A 11 50.19 -30.23 -14.63
C LYS A 11 48.78 -30.71 -14.99
N ALA A 12 48.64 -31.97 -15.39
CA ALA A 12 47.33 -32.53 -15.77
C ALA A 12 46.38 -32.62 -14.57
N GLU A 13 46.88 -33.05 -13.41
CA GLU A 13 46.10 -33.02 -12.16
C GLU A 13 45.72 -31.58 -11.76
N ALA A 14 46.63 -30.62 -11.84
CA ALA A 14 46.31 -29.22 -11.57
C ALA A 14 45.24 -28.67 -12.54
N ALA A 15 45.36 -28.95 -13.84
CA ALA A 15 44.40 -28.51 -14.86
C ALA A 15 43.02 -29.15 -14.68
N LYS A 16 42.95 -30.44 -14.31
CA LYS A 16 41.71 -31.11 -13.87
C LYS A 16 41.08 -30.39 -12.67
N GLU A 17 41.86 -30.08 -11.63
CA GLU A 17 41.35 -29.37 -10.44
C GLU A 17 40.91 -27.92 -10.75
N GLU A 18 41.46 -27.29 -11.77
CA GLU A 18 40.97 -26.02 -12.28
C GLU A 18 39.66 -26.18 -13.08
N ALA A 19 39.53 -27.22 -13.90
CA ALA A 19 38.31 -27.50 -14.67
C ALA A 19 37.12 -27.82 -13.75
N ASN A 20 37.34 -28.60 -12.69
CA ASN A 20 36.34 -28.90 -11.67
C ASN A 20 35.85 -27.61 -10.96
N LYS A 21 36.74 -26.67 -10.67
CA LYS A 21 36.35 -25.36 -10.10
C LYS A 21 35.56 -24.51 -11.09
N ALA A 22 35.96 -24.53 -12.37
CA ALA A 22 35.25 -23.82 -13.43
C ALA A 22 33.82 -24.35 -13.61
N GLN A 23 33.63 -25.67 -13.57
CA GLN A 23 32.30 -26.28 -13.55
C GLN A 23 31.48 -25.79 -12.35
N ILE A 24 31.99 -25.90 -11.12
CA ILE A 24 31.23 -25.51 -9.90
C ILE A 24 30.80 -24.04 -9.95
N ALA A 25 31.65 -23.14 -10.48
CA ALA A 25 31.31 -21.74 -10.65
C ALA A 25 30.27 -21.51 -11.78
N ALA A 26 30.30 -22.31 -12.85
CA ALA A 26 29.32 -22.26 -13.93
C ALA A 26 27.94 -22.80 -13.49
N ASP A 27 27.91 -23.92 -12.75
CA ASP A 27 26.70 -24.49 -12.14
C ASP A 27 26.06 -23.47 -11.16
N LYS A 28 26.87 -22.77 -10.35
CA LYS A 28 26.38 -21.67 -9.50
C LYS A 28 25.82 -20.50 -10.34
N ALA A 29 26.47 -20.14 -11.44
CA ALA A 29 25.98 -19.07 -12.32
C ALA A 29 24.62 -19.44 -12.96
N LYS A 30 24.42 -20.71 -13.33
CA LYS A 30 23.11 -21.25 -13.73
C LYS A 30 22.06 -21.07 -12.62
N GLU A 31 22.33 -21.50 -11.38
CA GLU A 31 21.38 -21.32 -10.26
C GLU A 31 21.03 -19.83 -10.05
N GLU A 32 22.01 -18.94 -10.21
CA GLU A 32 21.81 -17.50 -10.04
C GLU A 32 20.97 -16.88 -11.17
N ALA A 33 20.98 -17.45 -12.37
CA ALA A 33 20.08 -17.08 -13.47
C ALA A 33 18.67 -17.69 -13.32
N GLU A 34 18.56 -18.93 -12.83
CA GLU A 34 17.26 -19.56 -12.46
C GLU A 34 16.51 -18.72 -11.41
N LYS A 35 17.22 -18.25 -10.37
CA LYS A 35 16.65 -17.38 -9.33
C LYS A 35 16.19 -16.02 -9.88
N ALA A 36 16.87 -15.49 -10.89
CA ALA A 36 16.45 -14.26 -11.57
C ALA A 36 15.19 -14.45 -12.43
N GLU A 37 15.04 -15.60 -13.11
CA GLU A 37 13.81 -15.93 -13.86
C GLU A 37 12.61 -16.11 -12.92
N GLN A 38 12.83 -16.67 -11.72
CA GLN A 38 11.78 -16.81 -10.71
C GLN A 38 11.29 -15.46 -10.15
N THR A 39 12.13 -14.42 -10.11
CA THR A 39 11.70 -13.06 -9.69
C THR A 39 11.15 -12.22 -10.84
N ALA A 40 11.67 -12.43 -12.06
CA ALA A 40 11.25 -11.75 -13.28
C ALA A 40 11.23 -12.70 -14.49
N PRO A 41 10.09 -13.33 -14.80
CA PRO A 41 9.94 -14.25 -15.94
C PRO A 41 9.81 -13.47 -17.27
N LEU A 42 10.84 -12.69 -17.59
CA LEU A 42 10.97 -11.93 -18.84
C LEU A 42 11.77 -12.73 -19.87
N ASN A 43 11.46 -12.51 -21.16
CA ASN A 43 12.13 -13.17 -22.27
C ASN A 43 13.66 -12.98 -22.24
N GLU A 44 14.12 -11.78 -21.91
CA GLU A 44 15.55 -11.44 -21.75
C GLU A 44 16.21 -12.28 -20.65
N VAL A 45 15.51 -12.50 -19.55
CA VAL A 45 16.00 -13.29 -18.40
C VAL A 45 16.00 -14.78 -18.73
N THR A 46 14.94 -15.30 -19.37
CA THR A 46 14.88 -16.69 -19.87
C THR A 46 15.96 -16.99 -20.92
N VAL A 47 16.23 -16.06 -21.84
CA VAL A 47 17.33 -16.20 -22.83
C VAL A 47 18.70 -16.18 -22.13
N ALA A 48 18.90 -15.29 -21.15
CA ALA A 48 20.12 -15.24 -20.36
C ALA A 48 20.33 -16.50 -19.51
N LYS A 49 19.26 -17.04 -18.90
CA LYS A 49 19.27 -18.34 -18.20
C LYS A 49 19.63 -19.49 -19.14
N GLY A 50 18.94 -19.66 -20.26
CA GLY A 50 19.22 -20.76 -21.21
C GLY A 50 20.66 -20.73 -21.73
N LYS A 51 21.24 -19.53 -21.87
CA LYS A 51 22.68 -19.35 -22.14
C LYS A 51 23.55 -19.80 -20.96
N ALA A 52 23.25 -19.40 -19.73
CA ALA A 52 23.96 -19.86 -18.54
C ALA A 52 23.91 -21.39 -18.37
N GLU A 53 22.75 -22.01 -18.63
CA GLU A 53 22.56 -23.48 -18.61
C GLU A 53 23.41 -24.20 -19.66
N SER A 54 23.41 -23.69 -20.90
CA SER A 54 24.24 -24.22 -21.99
C SER A 54 25.73 -24.13 -21.66
N MET A 55 26.17 -23.00 -21.10
CA MET A 55 27.56 -22.78 -20.70
C MET A 55 27.96 -23.62 -19.48
N ALA A 56 27.08 -23.81 -18.48
CA ALA A 56 27.32 -24.73 -17.37
C ALA A 56 27.49 -26.18 -17.86
N THR A 57 26.65 -26.61 -18.81
CA THR A 57 26.77 -27.93 -19.45
C THR A 57 28.12 -28.08 -20.17
N GLN A 58 28.55 -27.08 -20.94
CA GLN A 58 29.87 -27.09 -21.60
C GLN A 58 31.04 -27.09 -20.59
N ALA A 59 30.92 -26.35 -19.48
CA ALA A 59 31.94 -26.35 -18.43
C ALA A 59 32.08 -27.75 -17.79
N LYS A 60 30.96 -28.41 -17.52
CA LYS A 60 30.91 -29.80 -17.04
C LYS A 60 31.52 -30.78 -18.05
N ASP A 61 31.07 -30.78 -19.31
CA ASP A 61 31.58 -31.68 -20.34
C ASP A 61 33.11 -31.59 -20.51
N ASN A 62 33.65 -30.37 -20.41
CA ASN A 62 35.08 -30.11 -20.51
C ASN A 62 35.84 -30.45 -19.21
N SER A 63 35.20 -30.33 -18.04
CA SER A 63 35.72 -30.83 -16.76
C SER A 63 35.81 -32.37 -16.72
N GLU A 64 34.79 -33.06 -17.24
CA GLU A 64 34.81 -34.53 -17.36
C GLU A 64 35.92 -34.99 -18.33
N LYS A 65 36.10 -34.31 -19.47
CA LYS A 65 37.24 -34.56 -20.40
C LYS A 65 38.59 -34.33 -19.73
N ALA A 66 38.77 -33.22 -19.00
CA ALA A 66 40.00 -32.94 -18.26
C ALA A 66 40.30 -34.02 -17.21
N THR A 67 39.27 -34.46 -16.48
CA THR A 67 39.38 -35.53 -15.48
C THR A 67 39.76 -36.88 -16.10
N GLN A 68 39.12 -37.27 -17.21
CA GLN A 68 39.45 -38.51 -17.93
C GLN A 68 40.86 -38.45 -18.54
N GLY A 69 41.23 -37.33 -19.16
CA GLY A 69 42.56 -37.12 -19.74
C GLY A 69 43.67 -37.14 -18.68
N ALA A 70 43.45 -36.58 -17.50
CA ALA A 70 44.43 -36.61 -16.40
C ALA A 70 44.69 -38.05 -15.92
N LYS A 71 43.63 -38.87 -15.79
CA LYS A 71 43.75 -40.30 -15.49
C LYS A 71 44.57 -41.04 -16.55
N VAL A 72 44.25 -40.84 -17.84
CA VAL A 72 44.97 -41.46 -18.96
C VAL A 72 46.43 -40.96 -19.07
N ALA A 73 46.71 -39.71 -18.69
CA ALA A 73 48.06 -39.18 -18.59
C ALA A 73 48.85 -39.87 -17.45
N ASN A 74 48.25 -40.09 -16.27
CA ASN A 74 48.90 -40.83 -15.18
C ASN A 74 49.15 -42.30 -15.54
N GLU A 75 48.19 -43.00 -16.15
CA GLU A 75 48.38 -44.38 -16.65
C GLU A 75 49.52 -44.45 -17.68
N SER A 76 49.59 -43.49 -18.60
CA SER A 76 50.68 -43.36 -19.56
C SER A 76 52.03 -43.09 -18.88
N ALA A 77 52.04 -42.28 -17.82
CA ALA A 77 53.23 -42.00 -17.02
C ALA A 77 53.73 -43.23 -16.24
N GLU A 78 52.82 -44.02 -15.65
CA GLU A 78 53.15 -45.29 -14.98
C GLU A 78 53.74 -46.32 -15.93
N SER A 79 53.20 -46.43 -17.16
CA SER A 79 53.78 -47.25 -18.22
C SER A 79 55.23 -46.87 -18.52
N ILE A 80 55.52 -45.57 -18.68
CA ILE A 80 56.90 -45.07 -18.90
C ILE A 80 57.79 -45.37 -17.67
N ARG A 81 57.31 -45.12 -16.45
CA ARG A 81 58.04 -45.44 -15.20
C ARG A 81 58.37 -46.94 -15.09
N SER A 82 57.57 -47.82 -15.69
CA SER A 82 57.84 -49.26 -15.74
C SER A 82 58.92 -49.60 -16.78
N ILE A 83 58.82 -49.05 -18.00
CA ILE A 83 59.77 -49.34 -19.09
C ILE A 83 61.17 -48.81 -18.77
N VAL A 84 61.26 -47.63 -18.16
CA VAL A 84 62.53 -46.99 -17.73
C VAL A 84 63.29 -47.81 -16.67
N LYS A 85 62.66 -48.79 -16.01
CA LYS A 85 63.32 -49.76 -15.10
C LYS A 85 63.91 -50.98 -15.83
N THR A 86 63.82 -51.04 -17.16
CA THR A 86 64.13 -52.26 -17.96
C THR A 86 65.04 -52.00 -19.18
N ASP A 87 65.77 -50.88 -19.20
CA ASP A 87 66.81 -50.51 -20.19
C ASP A 87 66.42 -50.56 -21.69
N LYS A 88 65.12 -50.50 -22.00
CA LYS A 88 64.62 -50.30 -23.37
C LYS A 88 64.51 -48.80 -23.69
N THR A 89 65.59 -48.21 -24.20
CA THR A 89 65.73 -46.76 -24.35
C THR A 89 64.95 -46.13 -25.52
N GLU A 90 64.73 -46.86 -26.61
CA GLU A 90 64.18 -46.28 -27.86
C GLU A 90 62.65 -46.04 -27.79
N ASP A 91 61.90 -46.97 -27.20
CA ASP A 91 60.44 -46.90 -26.99
C ASP A 91 60.01 -45.75 -26.03
N VAL A 92 60.89 -45.38 -25.10
CA VAL A 92 60.61 -44.37 -24.06
C VAL A 92 60.38 -42.98 -24.66
N THR A 93 61.07 -42.61 -25.73
CA THR A 93 60.98 -41.26 -26.32
C THR A 93 59.61 -41.01 -26.95
N ASN A 94 59.04 -42.01 -27.62
CA ASN A 94 57.72 -41.90 -28.25
C ASN A 94 56.63 -41.75 -27.18
N LYS A 95 56.66 -42.60 -26.14
CA LYS A 95 55.71 -42.53 -25.01
C LYS A 95 55.80 -41.23 -24.22
N ILE A 96 57.01 -40.64 -24.11
CA ILE A 96 57.21 -39.31 -23.54
C ILE A 96 56.51 -38.21 -24.36
N ASN A 97 56.46 -38.33 -25.69
CA ASN A 97 55.74 -37.38 -26.53
C ASN A 97 54.22 -37.63 -26.51
N GLU A 98 53.76 -38.88 -26.48
CA GLU A 98 52.35 -39.22 -26.22
C GLU A 98 51.84 -38.61 -24.90
N LEU A 99 52.66 -38.65 -23.83
CA LEU A 99 52.32 -38.04 -22.54
C LEU A 99 52.15 -36.52 -22.65
N LYS A 100 52.99 -35.83 -23.42
CA LYS A 100 52.88 -34.36 -23.61
C LYS A 100 51.57 -33.97 -24.29
N GLU A 101 51.20 -34.66 -25.37
CA GLU A 101 49.96 -34.37 -26.08
C GLU A 101 48.74 -34.69 -25.20
N LYS A 102 48.73 -35.82 -24.47
CA LYS A 102 47.68 -36.12 -23.48
C LYS A 102 47.54 -35.02 -22.41
N VAL A 103 48.65 -34.51 -21.87
CA VAL A 103 48.65 -33.44 -20.85
C VAL A 103 48.20 -32.10 -21.45
N LYS A 104 48.55 -31.82 -22.71
CA LYS A 104 48.08 -30.66 -23.48
C LYS A 104 46.58 -30.73 -23.76
N ASP A 105 46.02 -31.90 -24.06
CA ASP A 105 44.57 -32.08 -24.24
C ASP A 105 43.80 -31.84 -22.92
N VAL A 106 44.38 -32.19 -21.77
CA VAL A 106 43.83 -31.83 -20.45
C VAL A 106 43.88 -30.33 -20.21
N LEU A 107 44.99 -29.66 -20.54
CA LEU A 107 45.14 -28.20 -20.43
C LEU A 107 44.14 -27.46 -21.34
N ASN A 108 43.96 -27.94 -22.58
CA ASN A 108 42.94 -27.43 -23.50
C ASN A 108 41.53 -27.58 -22.90
N SER A 109 41.20 -28.78 -22.40
CA SER A 109 39.90 -29.06 -21.76
C SER A 109 39.64 -28.15 -20.55
N ALA A 110 40.66 -27.90 -19.73
CA ALA A 110 40.56 -26.98 -18.59
C ALA A 110 40.38 -25.50 -19.02
N ASN A 111 41.03 -25.07 -20.11
CA ASN A 111 40.81 -23.74 -20.69
C ASN A 111 39.39 -23.59 -21.25
N GLU A 112 38.86 -24.57 -21.97
CA GLU A 112 37.48 -24.54 -22.47
C GLU A 112 36.45 -24.57 -21.33
N ALA A 113 36.72 -25.28 -20.23
CA ALA A 113 35.89 -25.22 -19.03
C ALA A 113 35.86 -23.80 -18.40
N LYS A 114 37.01 -23.11 -18.34
CA LYS A 114 37.12 -21.71 -17.85
C LYS A 114 36.47 -20.69 -18.81
N LYS A 115 36.56 -20.89 -20.13
CA LYS A 115 35.83 -20.07 -21.12
C LYS A 115 34.32 -20.18 -20.88
N ALA A 116 33.82 -21.41 -20.78
CA ALA A 116 32.41 -21.70 -20.50
C ALA A 116 31.95 -21.13 -19.15
N GLN A 117 32.73 -21.29 -18.07
CA GLN A 117 32.48 -20.62 -16.78
C GLN A 117 32.32 -19.10 -16.95
N THR A 118 33.27 -18.45 -17.63
CA THR A 118 33.24 -16.99 -17.80
C THR A 118 31.98 -16.54 -18.53
N LYS A 119 31.55 -17.28 -19.56
CA LYS A 119 30.30 -17.02 -20.28
C LYS A 119 29.05 -17.28 -19.43
N ALA A 120 29.05 -18.31 -18.58
CA ALA A 120 27.97 -18.58 -17.64
C ALA A 120 27.82 -17.44 -16.62
N GLU A 121 28.92 -16.95 -16.04
CA GLU A 121 28.91 -15.80 -15.12
C GLU A 121 28.41 -14.51 -15.80
N LEU A 122 28.81 -14.26 -17.05
CA LEU A 122 28.32 -13.12 -17.83
C LEU A 122 26.82 -13.24 -18.15
N ALA A 123 26.33 -14.44 -18.50
CA ALA A 123 24.91 -14.68 -18.75
C ALA A 123 24.06 -14.52 -17.47
N ALA A 124 24.54 -15.02 -16.33
CA ALA A 124 23.91 -14.83 -15.02
C ALA A 124 23.89 -13.36 -14.58
N ALA A 125 24.93 -12.59 -14.92
CA ALA A 125 24.97 -11.15 -14.68
C ALA A 125 23.87 -10.40 -15.46
N VAL A 126 23.66 -10.74 -16.74
CA VAL A 126 22.55 -10.20 -17.55
C VAL A 126 21.19 -10.57 -16.95
N ALA A 127 20.98 -11.84 -16.61
CA ALA A 127 19.73 -12.31 -16.00
C ALA A 127 19.36 -11.51 -14.73
N LYS A 128 20.33 -11.34 -13.80
CA LYS A 128 20.13 -10.54 -12.58
C LYS A 128 19.83 -9.08 -12.86
N ALA A 129 20.54 -8.46 -13.81
CA ALA A 129 20.40 -7.03 -14.06
C ALA A 129 19.04 -6.70 -14.71
N GLU A 130 18.57 -7.54 -15.64
CA GLU A 130 17.22 -7.43 -16.22
C GLU A 130 16.12 -7.69 -15.17
N ALA A 131 16.31 -8.67 -14.28
CA ALA A 131 15.37 -8.90 -13.17
C ALA A 131 15.33 -7.72 -12.17
N ALA A 132 16.48 -7.11 -11.86
CA ALA A 132 16.55 -5.92 -11.02
C ALA A 132 15.86 -4.70 -11.68
N LYS A 133 16.06 -4.50 -12.99
CA LYS A 133 15.37 -3.49 -13.81
C LYS A 133 13.84 -3.67 -13.79
N ASP A 134 13.34 -4.90 -13.80
CA ASP A 134 11.91 -5.20 -13.66
C ASP A 134 11.37 -4.95 -12.25
N GLU A 135 12.06 -5.41 -11.20
CA GLU A 135 11.66 -5.14 -9.81
C GLU A 135 11.64 -3.63 -9.51
N ALA A 136 12.63 -2.88 -10.00
CA ALA A 136 12.68 -1.43 -9.86
C ALA A 136 11.49 -0.74 -10.57
N LYS A 137 11.12 -1.20 -11.76
CA LYS A 137 9.98 -0.69 -12.53
C LYS A 137 8.63 -1.02 -11.86
N LYS A 138 8.48 -2.22 -11.30
CA LYS A 138 7.33 -2.61 -10.47
C LYS A 138 7.23 -1.73 -9.22
N ALA A 139 8.35 -1.47 -8.56
CA ALA A 139 8.41 -0.58 -7.39
C ALA A 139 8.04 0.87 -7.74
N GLN A 140 8.51 1.39 -8.88
CA GLN A 140 8.07 2.70 -9.39
C GLN A 140 6.55 2.73 -9.60
N GLY A 141 5.98 1.76 -10.31
CA GLY A 141 4.53 1.75 -10.61
C GLY A 141 3.66 1.75 -9.35
N ALA A 142 4.06 1.00 -8.31
CA ALA A 142 3.39 1.01 -7.02
C ALA A 142 3.55 2.36 -6.27
N ALA A 143 4.70 3.02 -6.39
CA ALA A 143 4.93 4.34 -5.80
C ALA A 143 4.16 5.46 -6.51
N ASP A 144 4.08 5.43 -7.85
CA ASP A 144 3.28 6.37 -8.65
C ASP A 144 1.77 6.22 -8.36
N GLU A 145 1.26 5.00 -8.16
CA GLU A 145 -0.14 4.79 -7.74
C GLU A 145 -0.37 5.20 -6.27
N ALA A 146 0.57 4.95 -5.36
CA ALA A 146 0.48 5.43 -3.98
C ALA A 146 0.46 6.98 -3.89
N LYS A 147 1.26 7.66 -4.73
CA LYS A 147 1.21 9.11 -4.94
C LYS A 147 -0.17 9.56 -5.42
N LYS A 148 -0.72 8.93 -6.47
CA LYS A 148 -2.05 9.25 -6.99
C LYS A 148 -3.15 9.08 -5.93
N GLN A 149 -3.15 7.98 -5.19
CA GLN A 149 -4.12 7.76 -4.11
C GLN A 149 -3.96 8.79 -2.97
N ALA A 150 -2.74 9.23 -2.67
CA ALA A 150 -2.48 10.30 -1.70
C ALA A 150 -2.97 11.66 -2.22
N ASP A 151 -2.77 11.97 -3.51
CA ASP A 151 -3.32 13.16 -4.17
C ASP A 151 -4.85 13.17 -4.16
N GLU A 152 -5.48 12.01 -4.28
CA GLU A 152 -6.94 11.86 -4.26
C GLU A 152 -7.55 11.90 -2.86
N ALA A 153 -6.91 11.30 -1.84
CA ALA A 153 -7.35 11.37 -0.45
C ALA A 153 -7.20 12.80 0.13
N ALA A 154 -6.08 13.46 -0.15
CA ALA A 154 -5.80 14.83 0.29
C ALA A 154 -6.50 15.92 -0.56
N LYS A 155 -7.73 15.68 -1.02
CA LYS A 155 -8.56 16.69 -1.71
C LYS A 155 -9.28 17.64 -0.76
N THR A 156 -9.54 17.21 0.48
CA THR A 156 -10.34 17.94 1.49
C THR A 156 -9.51 18.48 2.65
N VAL A 157 -8.22 18.14 2.74
CA VAL A 157 -7.33 18.42 3.88
C VAL A 157 -5.94 18.82 3.38
N GLU A 158 -5.32 19.82 4.02
CA GLU A 158 -3.92 20.18 3.76
C GLU A 158 -3.00 19.09 4.35
N SER A 159 -2.49 18.23 3.48
CA SER A 159 -1.67 17.07 3.83
C SER A 159 -0.19 17.35 3.59
N LYS A 160 0.66 17.06 4.60
CA LYS A 160 2.11 17.03 4.43
C LYS A 160 2.57 15.70 3.83
N ALA A 161 1.95 14.60 4.24
CA ALA A 161 2.34 13.26 3.77
C ALA A 161 2.07 13.07 2.27
N LYS A 162 1.14 13.81 1.66
CA LYS A 162 0.98 13.94 0.20
C LYS A 162 2.28 14.33 -0.51
N GLY A 163 2.98 15.34 0.01
CA GLY A 163 4.28 15.79 -0.52
C GLY A 163 5.37 14.72 -0.37
N GLU A 164 5.32 13.95 0.71
CA GLU A 164 6.24 12.83 0.94
C GLU A 164 5.97 11.65 0.01
N ALA A 165 4.70 11.31 -0.25
CA ALA A 165 4.32 10.31 -1.26
C ALA A 165 4.81 10.72 -2.66
N ALA A 166 4.65 12.00 -3.02
CA ALA A 166 5.13 12.54 -4.29
C ALA A 166 6.66 12.48 -4.44
N SER A 167 7.41 12.86 -3.40
CA SER A 167 8.88 12.81 -3.40
C SER A 167 9.40 11.37 -3.39
N ALA A 168 8.74 10.46 -2.69
CA ALA A 168 9.07 9.04 -2.66
C ALA A 168 8.84 8.37 -4.04
N ALA A 169 7.75 8.71 -4.74
CA ALA A 169 7.52 8.22 -6.12
C ALA A 169 8.58 8.73 -7.11
N GLU A 170 8.97 10.00 -7.02
CA GLU A 170 10.05 10.56 -7.84
C GLU A 170 11.39 9.85 -7.57
N LYS A 171 11.73 9.61 -6.30
CA LYS A 171 12.90 8.82 -5.92
C LYS A 171 12.83 7.37 -6.41
N ALA A 172 11.65 6.75 -6.42
CA ALA A 172 11.46 5.40 -6.98
C ALA A 172 11.74 5.38 -8.50
N LYS A 173 11.29 6.42 -9.22
CA LYS A 173 11.49 6.60 -10.66
C LYS A 173 12.96 6.90 -11.04
N GLU A 174 13.66 7.70 -10.24
CA GLU A 174 15.12 7.90 -10.40
C GLU A 174 15.86 6.56 -10.29
N ASN A 175 15.59 5.79 -9.24
CA ASN A 175 16.20 4.49 -9.01
C ASN A 175 15.83 3.46 -10.10
N ALA A 176 14.58 3.44 -10.59
CA ALA A 176 14.18 2.61 -11.72
C ALA A 176 14.90 2.99 -13.02
N THR A 177 15.17 4.28 -13.23
CA THR A 177 15.93 4.79 -14.38
C THR A 177 17.41 4.39 -14.29
N GLU A 178 18.01 4.43 -13.10
CA GLU A 178 19.37 3.94 -12.87
C GLU A 178 19.47 2.43 -13.07
N ALA A 179 18.54 1.65 -12.49
CA ALA A 179 18.51 0.19 -12.65
C ALA A 179 18.38 -0.22 -14.13
N ALA A 180 17.48 0.44 -14.88
CA ALA A 180 17.32 0.20 -16.31
C ALA A 180 18.57 0.57 -17.12
N SER A 181 19.21 1.69 -16.79
CA SER A 181 20.45 2.14 -17.47
C SER A 181 21.61 1.16 -17.22
N ALA A 182 21.79 0.73 -15.97
CA ALA A 182 22.82 -0.22 -15.58
C ALA A 182 22.60 -1.61 -16.22
N ALA A 183 21.35 -2.09 -16.31
CA ALA A 183 21.03 -3.36 -16.96
C ALA A 183 21.30 -3.34 -18.48
N ASN A 184 20.92 -2.26 -19.16
CA ASN A 184 21.23 -2.08 -20.58
C ASN A 184 22.77 -2.06 -20.82
N GLU A 185 23.53 -1.46 -19.91
CA GLU A 185 25.00 -1.45 -19.96
C GLU A 185 25.60 -2.84 -19.66
N VAL A 186 25.05 -3.60 -18.71
CA VAL A 186 25.41 -5.01 -18.45
C VAL A 186 25.22 -5.85 -19.71
N SER A 187 24.07 -5.74 -20.38
CA SER A 187 23.77 -6.50 -21.60
C SER A 187 24.79 -6.21 -22.71
N SER A 188 25.07 -4.93 -22.98
CA SER A 188 26.07 -4.52 -23.96
C SER A 188 27.49 -5.02 -23.60
N LYS A 189 27.93 -4.81 -22.36
CA LYS A 189 29.28 -5.17 -21.91
C LYS A 189 29.48 -6.67 -21.71
N ALA A 190 28.43 -7.45 -21.45
CA ALA A 190 28.51 -8.91 -21.44
C ALA A 190 28.84 -9.46 -22.84
N ASN A 191 28.22 -8.92 -23.89
CA ASN A 191 28.52 -9.30 -25.28
C ASN A 191 29.95 -8.88 -25.70
N GLU A 192 30.43 -7.69 -25.28
CA GLU A 192 31.83 -7.28 -25.48
C GLU A 192 32.84 -8.16 -24.72
N ALA A 193 32.49 -8.63 -23.53
CA ALA A 193 33.33 -9.50 -22.71
C ALA A 193 33.40 -10.93 -23.29
N GLU A 194 32.27 -11.48 -23.71
CA GLU A 194 32.19 -12.78 -24.38
C GLU A 194 32.97 -12.79 -25.70
N THR A 195 32.83 -11.74 -26.52
CA THR A 195 33.57 -11.61 -27.79
C THR A 195 35.09 -11.58 -27.55
N GLU A 196 35.53 -10.97 -26.44
CA GLU A 196 36.94 -10.98 -26.05
C GLU A 196 37.41 -12.36 -25.57
N VAL A 197 36.57 -13.09 -24.80
CA VAL A 197 36.82 -14.48 -24.39
C VAL A 197 36.98 -15.39 -25.61
N ASP A 198 36.07 -15.35 -26.59
CA ASP A 198 36.14 -16.25 -27.75
C ASP A 198 37.37 -16.00 -28.63
N ASN A 199 37.75 -14.74 -28.85
CA ASN A 199 38.81 -14.39 -29.82
C ASN A 199 40.22 -14.32 -29.21
N ASN A 200 40.33 -14.11 -27.89
CA ASN A 200 41.58 -13.71 -27.26
C ASN A 200 41.92 -14.44 -25.94
N TRP A 201 41.15 -15.43 -25.49
CA TRP A 201 41.45 -16.17 -24.25
C TRP A 201 42.87 -16.72 -24.17
N ASP A 202 43.37 -17.31 -25.25
CA ASP A 202 44.67 -18.00 -25.29
C ASP A 202 45.86 -17.04 -25.56
N LYS A 203 45.62 -15.72 -25.46
CA LYS A 203 46.62 -14.64 -25.60
C LYS A 203 46.87 -14.01 -24.24
N GLU A 204 48.09 -14.13 -23.73
CA GLU A 204 48.44 -13.67 -22.38
C GLU A 204 48.28 -12.15 -22.26
N GLU A 205 48.63 -11.40 -23.31
CA GLU A 205 48.49 -9.94 -23.40
C GLU A 205 47.04 -9.44 -23.43
N LYS A 206 46.04 -10.33 -23.47
CA LYS A 206 44.61 -10.00 -23.37
C LYS A 206 43.91 -10.51 -22.12
N LYS A 207 44.61 -11.22 -21.22
CA LYS A 207 44.01 -11.67 -19.94
C LYS A 207 43.52 -10.51 -19.07
N GLU A 208 44.24 -9.39 -19.05
CA GLU A 208 43.84 -8.19 -18.30
C GLU A 208 42.59 -7.52 -18.89
N ASP A 209 42.47 -7.46 -20.22
CA ASP A 209 41.33 -6.87 -20.94
C ASP A 209 40.04 -7.68 -20.69
N ILE A 210 40.12 -9.02 -20.82
CA ILE A 210 39.04 -9.95 -20.44
C ILE A 210 38.61 -9.72 -18.99
N THR A 211 39.58 -9.67 -18.06
CA THR A 211 39.33 -9.48 -16.63
C THR A 211 38.67 -8.13 -16.34
N SER A 212 39.12 -7.06 -17.01
CA SER A 212 38.56 -5.72 -16.91
C SER A 212 37.10 -5.66 -17.37
N LYS A 213 36.80 -6.21 -18.57
CA LYS A 213 35.45 -6.29 -19.13
C LYS A 213 34.48 -7.08 -18.23
N VAL A 214 34.92 -8.23 -17.71
CA VAL A 214 34.13 -9.06 -16.78
C VAL A 214 33.88 -8.33 -15.45
N ASN A 215 34.87 -7.62 -14.92
CA ASN A 215 34.72 -6.84 -13.68
C ASN A 215 33.80 -5.62 -13.88
N HIS A 216 33.82 -4.98 -15.05
CA HIS A 216 32.88 -3.90 -15.41
C HIS A 216 31.43 -4.40 -15.40
N VAL A 217 31.17 -5.56 -16.02
CA VAL A 217 29.85 -6.22 -15.99
C VAL A 217 29.41 -6.53 -14.57
N LYS A 218 30.30 -7.07 -13.72
CA LYS A 218 30.01 -7.35 -12.30
C LYS A 218 29.69 -6.08 -11.52
N GLY A 219 30.45 -5.00 -11.71
CA GLY A 219 30.18 -3.69 -11.09
C GLY A 219 28.82 -3.11 -11.51
N LYS A 220 28.49 -3.18 -12.80
CA LYS A 220 27.21 -2.69 -13.33
C LYS A 220 26.01 -3.54 -12.92
N THR A 221 26.19 -4.85 -12.73
CA THR A 221 25.18 -5.73 -12.16
C THR A 221 24.86 -5.34 -10.71
N SER A 222 25.89 -5.06 -9.91
CA SER A 222 25.70 -4.53 -8.54
C SER A 222 25.02 -3.16 -8.54
N GLN A 223 25.33 -2.27 -9.49
CA GLN A 223 24.64 -0.99 -9.64
C GLN A 223 23.13 -1.19 -9.91
N ALA A 224 22.77 -2.09 -10.82
CA ALA A 224 21.37 -2.40 -11.14
C ALA A 224 20.59 -2.94 -9.92
N ILE A 225 21.19 -3.86 -9.17
CA ILE A 225 20.58 -4.45 -7.95
C ILE A 225 20.41 -3.39 -6.85
N ASN A 226 21.45 -2.59 -6.56
CA ASN A 226 21.39 -1.55 -5.54
C ASN A 226 20.32 -0.48 -5.85
N ALA A 227 20.18 -0.12 -7.13
CA ALA A 227 19.13 0.79 -7.60
C ALA A 227 17.73 0.16 -7.48
N ALA A 228 17.57 -1.13 -7.78
CA ALA A 228 16.30 -1.83 -7.57
C ALA A 228 15.87 -1.87 -6.09
N GLU A 229 16.80 -2.12 -5.17
CA GLU A 229 16.53 -1.97 -3.74
C GLU A 229 16.18 -0.51 -3.35
N GLY A 230 16.82 0.47 -3.99
CA GLY A 230 16.53 1.89 -3.77
C GLY A 230 15.11 2.26 -4.19
N ALA A 231 14.65 1.77 -5.35
CA ALA A 231 13.27 1.91 -5.81
C ALA A 231 12.29 1.19 -4.86
N LYS A 232 12.64 -0.01 -4.38
CA LYS A 232 11.86 -0.79 -3.41
C LYS A 232 11.70 -0.04 -2.08
N ARG A 233 12.78 0.51 -1.51
CA ARG A 233 12.71 1.35 -0.29
C ARG A 233 11.83 2.59 -0.53
N ALA A 234 11.94 3.23 -1.70
CA ALA A 234 11.15 4.40 -2.04
C ALA A 234 9.63 4.08 -2.19
N LYS A 235 9.26 2.94 -2.80
CA LYS A 235 7.88 2.40 -2.81
C LYS A 235 7.30 2.31 -1.40
N GLU A 236 8.00 1.65 -0.48
CA GLU A 236 7.47 1.42 0.87
C GLU A 236 7.23 2.73 1.64
N VAL A 237 8.05 3.78 1.38
CA VAL A 237 7.86 5.12 1.92
C VAL A 237 6.65 5.82 1.28
N ALA A 238 6.43 5.68 -0.04
CA ALA A 238 5.25 6.23 -0.71
C ALA A 238 3.94 5.60 -0.21
N GLU A 239 3.92 4.27 -0.03
CA GLU A 239 2.80 3.53 0.56
C GLU A 239 2.55 3.91 2.02
N LEU A 240 3.61 4.12 2.81
CA LEU A 240 3.45 4.58 4.19
C LEU A 240 2.92 6.01 4.24
N ALA A 241 3.42 6.90 3.37
CA ALA A 241 2.96 8.27 3.26
C ALA A 241 1.45 8.32 2.94
N LEU A 242 0.96 7.51 1.99
CA LEU A 242 -0.47 7.34 1.72
C LEU A 242 -1.29 6.95 2.96
N LYS A 243 -0.76 6.06 3.83
CA LYS A 243 -1.43 5.70 5.09
C LYS A 243 -1.44 6.85 6.09
N VAL A 244 -0.39 7.67 6.14
CA VAL A 244 -0.38 8.91 6.93
C VAL A 244 -1.36 9.96 6.36
N VAL A 245 -1.51 10.09 5.03
CA VAL A 245 -2.57 10.94 4.43
C VAL A 245 -3.96 10.49 4.88
N SER A 246 -4.20 9.18 4.91
CA SER A 246 -5.47 8.63 5.37
C SER A 246 -5.75 9.01 6.84
N ALA A 247 -4.71 9.05 7.69
CA ALA A 247 -4.79 9.47 9.08
C ALA A 247 -4.91 11.00 9.25
N GLU A 248 -4.26 11.81 8.41
CA GLU A 248 -4.45 13.28 8.36
C GLU A 248 -5.93 13.61 8.07
N VAL A 249 -6.57 12.87 7.16
CA VAL A 249 -8.01 13.02 6.83
C VAL A 249 -8.92 12.64 7.99
N GLU A 250 -8.68 11.50 8.66
CA GLU A 250 -9.54 11.08 9.78
C GLU A 250 -9.36 11.98 11.03
N ASN A 251 -8.17 12.54 11.24
CA ASN A 251 -7.92 13.55 12.28
C ASN A 251 -8.62 14.89 11.99
N ASP A 252 -8.72 15.30 10.73
CA ASP A 252 -9.52 16.47 10.33
C ASP A 252 -11.02 16.25 10.58
N LYS A 253 -11.55 15.04 10.32
CA LYS A 253 -12.91 14.69 10.77
C LYS A 253 -13.06 14.77 12.29
N ALA A 254 -12.11 14.23 13.05
CA ALA A 254 -12.14 14.26 14.52
C ALA A 254 -12.23 15.70 15.05
N LYS A 255 -11.50 16.63 14.44
CA LYS A 255 -11.57 18.08 14.76
C LYS A 255 -12.90 18.72 14.39
N LYS A 256 -13.51 18.33 13.27
CA LYS A 256 -14.87 18.75 12.87
C LYS A 256 -15.95 18.12 13.76
N ALA A 257 -15.71 16.94 14.32
CA ALA A 257 -16.56 16.31 15.31
C ALA A 257 -16.58 17.10 16.62
N VAL A 258 -15.42 17.61 17.09
CA VAL A 258 -15.34 18.51 18.27
C VAL A 258 -16.24 19.72 18.08
N THR A 259 -16.09 20.48 16.98
CA THR A 259 -16.90 21.68 16.76
C THR A 259 -18.40 21.38 16.60
N THR A 260 -18.75 20.20 16.09
CA THR A 260 -20.14 19.71 16.02
C THR A 260 -20.70 19.40 17.41
N ALA A 261 -19.92 18.79 18.29
CA ALA A 261 -20.32 18.46 19.66
C ALA A 261 -20.37 19.69 20.57
N GLU A 262 -19.48 20.66 20.38
CA GLU A 262 -19.54 21.97 21.03
C GLU A 262 -20.82 22.73 20.63
N ALA A 263 -21.16 22.78 19.34
CA ALA A 263 -22.40 23.39 18.88
C ALA A 263 -23.65 22.69 19.45
N ALA A 264 -23.64 21.35 19.54
CA ALA A 264 -24.71 20.58 20.17
C ALA A 264 -24.86 20.88 21.67
N LYS A 265 -23.75 21.02 22.39
CA LYS A 265 -23.73 21.43 23.81
C LYS A 265 -24.33 22.82 24.00
N ASP A 266 -23.97 23.74 23.12
CA ASP A 266 -24.46 25.11 23.10
C ASP A 266 -25.97 25.19 22.74
N GLU A 267 -26.50 24.26 21.95
CA GLU A 267 -27.94 24.14 21.68
C GLU A 267 -28.69 23.53 22.88
N ALA A 268 -28.20 22.43 23.44
CA ALA A 268 -28.81 21.76 24.59
C ALA A 268 -28.94 22.71 25.81
N LYS A 269 -27.91 23.54 26.05
CA LYS A 269 -27.95 24.56 27.10
C LYS A 269 -29.03 25.63 26.86
N LYS A 270 -29.18 26.11 25.62
CA LYS A 270 -30.27 27.06 25.25
C LYS A 270 -31.65 26.43 25.43
N ALA A 271 -31.77 25.12 25.18
CA ALA A 271 -33.00 24.37 25.49
C ALA A 271 -33.28 24.33 27.00
N VAL A 272 -32.28 24.10 27.86
CA VAL A 272 -32.43 24.18 29.33
C VAL A 272 -32.90 25.57 29.76
N GLU A 273 -32.25 26.64 29.30
CA GLU A 273 -32.61 28.03 29.63
C GLU A 273 -34.08 28.36 29.25
N SER A 274 -34.55 27.86 28.10
CA SER A 274 -35.95 27.99 27.66
C SER A 274 -36.94 27.15 28.50
N ALA A 275 -36.56 25.92 28.84
CA ALA A 275 -37.39 25.00 29.61
C ALA A 275 -37.53 25.42 31.08
N GLU A 276 -36.45 25.92 31.71
CA GLU A 276 -36.50 26.47 33.07
C GLU A 276 -37.42 27.69 33.16
N LYS A 277 -37.37 28.59 32.17
CA LYS A 277 -38.30 29.72 32.09
C LYS A 277 -39.75 29.23 32.03
N SER A 278 -40.03 28.24 31.19
CA SER A 278 -41.36 27.64 31.04
C SER A 278 -41.86 26.96 32.34
N LYS A 279 -40.97 26.27 33.06
CA LYS A 279 -41.23 25.71 34.40
C LYS A 279 -41.60 26.79 35.43
N GLY A 280 -40.98 27.97 35.36
CA GLY A 280 -41.32 29.13 36.18
C GLY A 280 -42.72 29.72 35.89
N GLU A 281 -43.25 29.51 34.68
CA GLU A 281 -44.59 29.98 34.27
C GLU A 281 -45.70 28.95 34.60
N ALA A 282 -45.38 27.65 34.57
CA ALA A 282 -46.29 26.58 34.98
C ALA A 282 -45.59 25.30 35.47
N GLU A 283 -46.05 24.78 36.61
CA GLU A 283 -45.73 23.46 37.19
C GLU A 283 -45.94 22.30 36.17
N SER A 284 -46.93 22.43 35.28
CA SER A 284 -47.18 21.46 34.19
C SER A 284 -46.09 21.38 33.12
N ALA A 285 -45.04 22.20 33.20
CA ALA A 285 -43.85 22.12 32.35
C ALA A 285 -42.64 21.44 33.05
N GLU A 286 -42.75 21.08 34.34
CA GLU A 286 -41.65 20.59 35.17
C GLU A 286 -40.98 19.31 34.63
N GLU A 287 -41.75 18.28 34.31
CA GLU A 287 -41.25 16.99 33.79
C GLU A 287 -40.43 17.15 32.50
N ASN A 288 -40.94 17.98 31.57
CA ASN A 288 -40.20 18.30 30.35
C ASN A 288 -38.90 19.05 30.64
N ALA A 289 -38.92 20.02 31.57
CA ALA A 289 -37.73 20.77 31.95
C ALA A 289 -36.67 19.94 32.71
N GLU A 290 -37.07 18.85 33.38
CA GLU A 290 -36.12 17.89 33.99
C GLU A 290 -35.48 17.00 32.92
N MET A 291 -36.26 16.44 32.00
CA MET A 291 -35.77 15.67 30.84
C MET A 291 -34.76 16.46 29.99
N VAL A 292 -34.99 17.76 29.78
CA VAL A 292 -34.07 18.64 29.02
C VAL A 292 -32.69 18.73 29.71
N LYS A 293 -32.64 18.75 31.04
CA LYS A 293 -31.38 18.79 31.82
C LYS A 293 -30.62 17.47 31.82
N ASP A 294 -31.32 16.35 31.76
CA ASP A 294 -30.65 15.04 31.69
C ASP A 294 -30.05 14.79 30.30
N GLU A 295 -30.73 15.20 29.22
CA GLU A 295 -30.11 15.21 27.88
C GLU A 295 -28.96 16.24 27.81
N GLU A 296 -29.01 17.41 28.46
CA GLU A 296 -27.87 18.37 28.53
C GLU A 296 -26.60 17.71 29.12
N LYS A 297 -26.70 17.07 30.28
CA LYS A 297 -25.56 16.38 30.93
C LYS A 297 -24.96 15.30 30.02
N GLU A 298 -25.82 14.55 29.34
CA GLU A 298 -25.43 13.49 28.43
C GLU A 298 -24.93 13.98 27.06
N VAL A 299 -25.20 15.24 26.69
CA VAL A 299 -24.52 15.99 25.62
C VAL A 299 -23.15 16.48 26.07
N GLU A 300 -23.04 17.09 27.26
CA GLU A 300 -21.76 17.58 27.80
C GLU A 300 -20.73 16.46 27.93
N LYS A 301 -21.14 15.32 28.51
CA LYS A 301 -20.32 14.10 28.60
C LYS A 301 -19.87 13.59 27.23
N LYS A 302 -20.75 13.61 26.23
CA LYS A 302 -20.39 13.20 24.86
C LYS A 302 -19.46 14.20 24.18
N ALA A 303 -19.62 15.50 24.39
CA ALA A 303 -18.68 16.51 23.91
C ALA A 303 -17.28 16.34 24.54
N GLN A 304 -17.18 15.94 25.80
CA GLN A 304 -15.90 15.56 26.42
C GLN A 304 -15.30 14.30 25.76
N GLU A 305 -16.08 13.25 25.56
CA GLU A 305 -15.65 12.01 24.88
C GLU A 305 -15.12 12.28 23.46
N VAL A 306 -15.76 13.18 22.71
CA VAL A 306 -15.29 13.64 21.39
C VAL A 306 -13.95 14.36 21.49
N ALA A 307 -13.79 15.27 22.46
CA ALA A 307 -12.55 16.01 22.66
C ALA A 307 -11.39 15.12 23.11
N GLU A 308 -11.62 14.15 23.98
CA GLU A 308 -10.59 13.18 24.40
C GLU A 308 -10.12 12.32 23.22
N ASN A 309 -11.05 11.76 22.45
CA ASN A 309 -10.74 10.98 21.24
C ASN A 309 -9.99 11.80 20.17
N ALA A 310 -10.40 13.05 19.91
CA ALA A 310 -9.74 13.91 18.93
C ALA A 310 -8.32 14.34 19.36
N ASN A 311 -8.08 14.52 20.67
CA ASN A 311 -6.75 14.82 21.19
C ASN A 311 -5.81 13.61 21.07
N GLU A 312 -6.27 12.39 21.34
CA GLU A 312 -5.47 11.17 21.16
C GLU A 312 -5.20 10.90 19.67
N ALA A 313 -6.19 11.12 18.79
CA ALA A 313 -5.99 11.05 17.34
C ALA A 313 -4.89 12.03 16.86
N GLU A 314 -4.85 13.27 17.37
CA GLU A 314 -3.77 14.21 17.02
C GLU A 314 -2.41 13.83 17.65
N ALA A 315 -2.40 13.17 18.82
CA ALA A 315 -1.18 12.67 19.44
C ALA A 315 -0.55 11.52 18.62
N GLN A 316 -1.36 10.54 18.21
CA GLN A 316 -0.93 9.41 17.40
C GLN A 316 -0.52 9.84 15.98
N LEU A 317 -1.19 10.83 15.39
CA LEU A 317 -0.80 11.36 14.07
C LEU A 317 0.62 11.93 14.07
N LYS A 318 1.03 12.62 15.13
CA LYS A 318 2.40 13.15 15.27
C LYS A 318 3.45 12.03 15.35
N ILE A 319 3.11 10.89 15.94
CA ILE A 319 3.97 9.69 15.97
C ILE A 319 4.08 9.10 14.56
N ALA A 320 2.98 9.01 13.82
CA ALA A 320 2.96 8.56 12.43
C ALA A 320 3.76 9.50 11.49
N GLU A 321 3.63 10.82 11.63
CA GLU A 321 4.44 11.82 10.91
C GLU A 321 5.95 11.63 11.20
N GLN A 322 6.34 11.43 12.47
CA GLN A 322 7.74 11.28 12.89
C GLN A 322 8.37 9.97 12.37
N GLU A 323 7.66 8.85 12.48
CA GLU A 323 8.16 7.56 11.98
C GLU A 323 8.13 7.49 10.45
N LEU A 324 7.25 8.24 9.75
CA LEU A 324 7.37 8.45 8.29
C LEU A 324 8.67 9.16 7.91
N GLN A 325 9.09 10.20 8.63
CA GLN A 325 10.39 10.84 8.39
C GLN A 325 11.56 9.90 8.70
N THR A 326 11.41 9.02 9.71
CA THR A 326 12.39 7.96 10.02
C THR A 326 12.50 6.94 8.87
N ALA A 327 11.37 6.52 8.29
CA ALA A 327 11.33 5.63 7.12
C ALA A 327 11.96 6.29 5.87
N LYS A 328 11.67 7.57 5.62
CA LYS A 328 12.27 8.37 4.53
C LYS A 328 13.81 8.48 4.64
N GLY A 329 14.32 8.56 5.87
CA GLY A 329 15.75 8.58 6.19
C GLY A 329 16.43 7.21 6.21
N ALA A 330 15.69 6.10 6.08
CA ALA A 330 16.24 4.76 6.25
C ALA A 330 17.18 4.35 5.09
N THR A 331 18.41 3.97 5.45
CA THR A 331 19.41 3.42 4.51
C THR A 331 19.33 1.90 4.37
N SER A 332 18.62 1.21 5.28
CA SER A 332 18.42 -0.24 5.28
C SER A 332 16.93 -0.59 5.27
N MET A 333 16.60 -1.79 4.77
CA MET A 333 15.22 -2.30 4.83
C MET A 333 14.80 -2.61 6.27
N GLU A 334 15.73 -2.96 7.17
CA GLU A 334 15.43 -3.25 8.58
C GLU A 334 14.95 -1.99 9.31
N THR A 335 15.68 -0.88 9.18
CA THR A 335 15.30 0.41 9.77
C THR A 335 13.98 0.93 9.18
N LEU A 336 13.79 0.75 7.87
CA LEU A 336 12.53 1.09 7.20
C LEU A 336 11.37 0.30 7.78
N ASN A 337 11.49 -1.02 7.89
CA ASN A 337 10.46 -1.90 8.42
C ASN A 337 10.11 -1.57 9.88
N GLN A 338 11.11 -1.28 10.73
CA GLN A 338 10.88 -0.87 12.12
C GLN A 338 10.06 0.43 12.20
N ALA A 339 10.39 1.44 11.38
CA ALA A 339 9.65 2.69 11.30
C ALA A 339 8.23 2.48 10.74
N LYS A 340 8.09 1.72 9.65
CA LYS A 340 6.80 1.38 9.02
C LYS A 340 5.86 0.67 10.00
N THR A 341 6.34 -0.29 10.78
CA THR A 341 5.51 -0.99 11.78
C THR A 341 4.93 -0.03 12.84
N LYS A 342 5.76 0.87 13.40
CA LYS A 342 5.28 1.85 14.39
C LYS A 342 4.31 2.87 13.78
N ALA A 343 4.65 3.39 12.60
CA ALA A 343 3.83 4.37 11.91
C ALA A 343 2.45 3.81 11.54
N LEU A 344 2.38 2.54 11.13
CA LEU A 344 1.10 1.85 10.88
C LEU A 344 0.28 1.66 12.16
N ALA A 345 0.89 1.21 13.27
CA ALA A 345 0.19 1.08 14.54
C ALA A 345 -0.35 2.43 15.06
N ALA A 346 0.40 3.52 14.87
CA ALA A 346 -0.08 4.87 15.17
C ALA A 346 -1.23 5.28 14.24
N VAL A 347 -1.14 5.05 12.92
CA VAL A 347 -2.24 5.29 11.95
C VAL A 347 -3.52 4.54 12.31
N GLU A 348 -3.43 3.28 12.75
CA GLU A 348 -4.58 2.49 13.19
C GLU A 348 -5.30 3.13 14.39
N GLU A 349 -4.56 3.64 15.37
CA GLU A 349 -5.12 4.38 16.50
C GLU A 349 -5.68 5.76 16.10
N VAL A 350 -5.06 6.50 15.16
CA VAL A 350 -5.67 7.74 14.61
C VAL A 350 -7.05 7.45 14.01
N VAL A 351 -7.15 6.40 13.19
CA VAL A 351 -8.42 6.05 12.52
C VAL A 351 -9.48 5.63 13.53
N LYS A 352 -9.12 4.76 14.46
CA LYS A 352 -10.00 4.28 15.55
C LYS A 352 -10.54 5.42 16.40
N ASN A 353 -9.68 6.34 16.82
CA ASN A 353 -10.08 7.44 17.71
C ASN A 353 -10.82 8.56 16.94
N GLY A 354 -10.48 8.80 15.67
CA GLY A 354 -11.24 9.70 14.79
C GLY A 354 -12.69 9.24 14.54
N GLN A 355 -12.88 7.94 14.28
CA GLN A 355 -14.20 7.34 14.14
C GLN A 355 -15.02 7.38 15.44
N ALA A 356 -14.36 7.17 16.60
CA ALA A 356 -15.01 7.31 17.91
C ALA A 356 -15.46 8.76 18.18
N ALA A 357 -14.65 9.76 17.80
CA ALA A 357 -15.03 11.17 17.86
C ALA A 357 -16.24 11.49 16.95
N GLU A 358 -16.24 11.01 15.69
CA GLU A 358 -17.37 11.21 14.77
C GLU A 358 -18.67 10.56 15.29
N ALA A 359 -18.59 9.35 15.86
CA ALA A 359 -19.74 8.67 16.46
C ALA A 359 -20.29 9.44 17.69
N ALA A 360 -19.43 9.81 18.63
CA ALA A 360 -19.85 10.51 19.85
C ALA A 360 -20.40 11.94 19.56
N ALA A 361 -19.92 12.62 18.52
CA ALA A 361 -20.47 13.90 18.09
C ALA A 361 -21.87 13.78 17.46
N ASN A 362 -22.12 12.70 16.70
CA ASN A 362 -23.45 12.40 16.19
C ASN A 362 -24.42 12.04 17.32
N GLU A 363 -23.98 11.32 18.37
CA GLU A 363 -24.78 11.12 19.58
C GLU A 363 -25.09 12.43 20.31
N ALA A 364 -24.09 13.30 20.51
CA ALA A 364 -24.28 14.62 21.13
C ALA A 364 -25.33 15.45 20.36
N LYS A 365 -25.21 15.53 19.04
CA LYS A 365 -26.17 16.21 18.16
C LYS A 365 -27.59 15.64 18.27
N ASN A 366 -27.73 14.31 18.31
CA ASN A 366 -29.03 13.66 18.46
C ASN A 366 -29.68 13.91 19.83
N LYS A 367 -28.89 13.97 20.92
CA LYS A 367 -29.39 14.30 22.26
C LYS A 367 -29.78 15.78 22.38
N ALA A 368 -28.97 16.70 21.83
CA ALA A 368 -29.31 18.12 21.77
C ALA A 368 -30.66 18.37 21.05
N ALA A 369 -30.88 17.70 19.90
CA ALA A 369 -32.16 17.79 19.18
C ALA A 369 -33.37 17.25 19.97
N LYS A 370 -33.18 16.32 20.93
CA LYS A 370 -34.24 15.92 21.87
C LYS A 370 -34.47 16.94 22.97
N ALA A 371 -33.39 17.55 23.49
CA ALA A 371 -33.46 18.62 24.48
C ALA A 371 -34.27 19.80 23.92
N THR A 372 -33.97 20.25 22.69
CA THR A 372 -34.72 21.28 21.97
C THR A 372 -36.21 20.94 21.84
N LYS A 373 -36.56 19.74 21.34
CA LYS A 373 -37.96 19.27 21.24
C LYS A 373 -38.68 19.14 22.59
N SER A 374 -37.94 18.97 23.67
CA SER A 374 -38.50 18.86 25.03
C SER A 374 -38.71 20.24 25.66
N ALA A 375 -37.85 21.22 25.35
CA ALA A 375 -38.08 22.62 25.69
C ALA A 375 -39.31 23.21 24.97
N GLU A 376 -39.52 22.87 23.69
CA GLU A 376 -40.75 23.23 22.95
C GLU A 376 -42.03 22.70 23.64
N ARG A 377 -41.99 21.46 24.16
CA ARG A 377 -43.10 20.87 24.94
C ARG A 377 -43.32 21.59 26.27
N ALA A 378 -42.25 21.92 26.98
CA ALA A 378 -42.32 22.72 28.21
C ALA A 378 -42.98 24.09 27.94
N GLN A 379 -42.58 24.77 26.87
CA GLN A 379 -43.13 26.06 26.45
C GLN A 379 -44.62 25.95 26.07
N LYS A 380 -45.02 24.90 25.33
CA LYS A 380 -46.42 24.62 25.00
C LYS A 380 -47.26 24.37 26.26
N ALA A 381 -46.78 23.55 27.19
CA ALA A 381 -47.48 23.27 28.45
C ALA A 381 -47.65 24.53 29.33
N ALA A 382 -46.65 25.43 29.34
CA ALA A 382 -46.76 26.73 30.00
C ALA A 382 -47.82 27.63 29.34
N ALA A 383 -47.83 27.73 28.01
CA ALA A 383 -48.79 28.52 27.25
C ALA A 383 -50.24 28.03 27.43
N GLU A 384 -50.47 26.71 27.37
CA GLU A 384 -51.79 26.10 27.61
C GLU A 384 -52.28 26.33 29.05
N SER A 385 -51.38 26.20 30.04
CA SER A 385 -51.68 26.49 31.44
C SER A 385 -52.05 27.96 31.66
N ALA A 386 -51.32 28.90 31.02
CA ALA A 386 -51.62 30.32 31.05
C ALA A 386 -52.97 30.66 30.37
N LEU A 387 -53.30 30.00 29.27
CA LEU A 387 -54.57 30.16 28.57
C LEU A 387 -55.74 29.63 29.43
N LYS A 388 -55.59 28.44 30.04
CA LYS A 388 -56.58 27.86 30.96
C LYS A 388 -56.83 28.74 32.20
N LYS A 389 -55.76 29.32 32.77
CA LYS A 389 -55.87 30.33 33.85
C LYS A 389 -56.69 31.55 33.39
N LYS A 390 -56.45 32.09 32.19
CA LYS A 390 -57.24 33.21 31.61
C LYS A 390 -58.71 32.85 31.38
N LEU A 391 -59.01 31.66 30.86
CA LEU A 391 -60.40 31.21 30.64
C LEU A 391 -61.15 31.07 31.96
N ASN A 392 -60.57 30.44 32.99
CA ASN A 392 -61.19 30.34 34.31
C ASN A 392 -61.52 31.72 34.91
N VAL A 393 -60.61 32.70 34.77
CA VAL A 393 -60.87 34.09 35.22
C VAL A 393 -62.03 34.72 34.43
N LEU A 394 -62.10 34.51 33.11
CA LEU A 394 -63.22 35.00 32.29
C LEU A 394 -64.56 34.36 32.65
N GLU A 395 -64.59 33.07 32.99
CA GLU A 395 -65.82 32.40 33.47
C GLU A 395 -66.26 32.92 34.84
N ILE A 396 -65.31 33.14 35.76
CA ILE A 396 -65.58 33.73 37.08
C ILE A 396 -66.17 35.14 36.92
N VAL A 397 -65.56 35.98 36.08
CA VAL A 397 -66.09 37.33 35.77
C VAL A 397 -67.48 37.26 35.12
N LYS A 398 -67.71 36.31 34.21
CA LYS A 398 -69.04 36.10 33.58
C LYS A 398 -70.11 35.64 34.58
N LYS A 399 -69.78 34.86 35.61
CA LYS A 399 -70.72 34.49 36.69
C LYS A 399 -71.10 35.70 37.53
N TYR A 400 -70.12 36.35 38.16
CA TYR A 400 -70.38 37.50 39.03
C TYR A 400 -71.00 38.70 38.30
N SER A 401 -70.75 38.87 37.00
CA SER A 401 -71.41 39.89 36.17
C SER A 401 -72.91 39.60 35.93
N LYS A 402 -73.33 38.33 35.94
CA LYS A 402 -74.75 37.95 35.87
C LYS A 402 -75.49 38.01 37.22
N GLU A 403 -74.76 37.83 38.32
CA GLU A 403 -75.34 37.91 39.68
C GLU A 403 -75.43 39.37 40.21
N GLY A 404 -74.84 40.34 39.50
CA GLY A 404 -74.82 41.75 39.90
C GLY A 404 -76.05 42.59 39.55
N TYR A 405 -76.96 42.10 38.68
CA TYR A 405 -78.17 42.84 38.25
C TYR A 405 -79.34 41.88 37.99
N ASN A 406 -80.20 41.66 39.01
CA ASN A 406 -81.65 41.45 38.83
C ASN A 406 -82.41 41.37 40.16
N THR A 407 -82.69 42.52 40.78
CA THR A 407 -83.86 42.69 41.66
C THR A 407 -84.43 44.11 41.53
N VAL A 408 -85.76 44.16 41.35
CA VAL A 408 -86.71 45.32 41.36
C VAL A 408 -87.21 45.77 39.98
N ASP A 409 -88.18 44.99 39.48
CA ASP A 409 -89.52 45.35 38.97
C ASP A 409 -89.79 46.49 37.95
N SER A 410 -90.60 46.14 36.93
CA SER A 410 -91.50 46.99 36.09
C SER A 410 -90.89 48.11 35.22
N ASP A 411 -91.40 48.48 34.04
CA ASP A 411 -92.32 47.91 33.02
C ASP A 411 -92.16 48.79 31.73
N GLU A 412 -92.67 48.53 30.52
CA GLU A 412 -93.69 47.58 30.03
C GLU A 412 -93.25 46.97 28.65
N HIS A 413 -94.19 46.58 27.78
CA HIS A 413 -94.00 45.80 26.54
C HIS A 413 -93.97 46.60 25.20
N VAL A 414 -93.07 46.18 24.29
CA VAL A 414 -93.30 45.81 22.86
C VAL A 414 -93.33 46.86 21.69
N LEU A 415 -92.82 46.36 20.54
CA LEU A 415 -92.65 46.90 19.16
C LEU A 415 -91.27 47.53 18.88
N ASN A 416 -90.52 47.15 17.82
CA ASN A 416 -90.91 46.50 16.55
C ASN A 416 -89.84 45.49 16.04
N GLU A 417 -90.23 44.67 15.06
CA GLU A 417 -89.32 43.88 14.22
C GLU A 417 -88.52 44.78 13.24
N VAL A 418 -87.32 44.33 12.86
CA VAL A 418 -86.87 44.40 11.46
C VAL A 418 -86.31 43.03 11.08
N GLU A 419 -86.94 42.42 10.09
CA GLU A 419 -86.57 41.19 9.40
C GLU A 419 -85.43 41.45 8.40
N GLU A 420 -84.41 40.60 8.35
CA GLU A 420 -83.78 40.23 7.08
C GLU A 420 -83.19 38.81 7.15
N GLN A 421 -82.89 38.23 5.98
CA GLN A 421 -83.07 36.79 5.75
C GLN A 421 -81.77 35.98 5.71
N ALA A 422 -81.91 34.66 5.69
CA ALA A 422 -80.80 33.73 5.52
C ALA A 422 -80.38 33.60 4.04
N SER A 423 -79.09 33.37 3.80
CA SER A 423 -78.54 32.90 2.52
C SER A 423 -77.46 31.85 2.78
N GLU A 424 -77.61 30.66 2.22
CA GLU A 424 -76.58 29.62 2.19
C GLU A 424 -75.72 29.80 0.93
N GLU A 425 -74.46 30.21 1.10
CA GLU A 425 -73.37 30.10 0.12
C GLU A 425 -72.13 29.65 0.96
N LYS A 426 -71.42 28.54 0.70
CA LYS A 426 -71.26 27.65 -0.47
C LYS A 426 -70.31 28.17 -1.55
N GLU A 427 -69.04 28.25 -1.16
CA GLU A 427 -67.86 27.92 -1.97
C GLU A 427 -67.25 26.69 -1.25
N GLU A 428 -66.95 25.52 -1.84
CA GLU A 428 -66.26 25.20 -3.10
C GLU A 428 -64.79 25.68 -3.01
N GLU A 429 -63.75 24.82 -3.01
CA GLU A 429 -63.41 23.76 -4.00
C GLU A 429 -63.22 24.49 -5.36
N GLU A 430 -62.04 24.55 -5.97
CA GLU A 430 -61.13 23.44 -6.35
C GLU A 430 -59.64 23.88 -6.53
N GLU A 431 -58.74 22.87 -6.49
CA GLU A 431 -57.50 22.68 -7.31
C GLU A 431 -56.31 23.70 -7.21
N GLU A 432 -55.04 23.43 -7.60
CA GLU A 432 -54.36 22.50 -8.56
C GLU A 432 -54.51 22.83 -10.07
N GLU A 433 -53.64 22.36 -11.00
CA GLU A 433 -52.23 21.92 -10.82
C GLU A 433 -51.25 23.12 -10.88
N GLU A 434 -50.49 23.52 -11.92
CA GLU A 434 -50.11 23.07 -13.29
C GLU A 434 -48.67 23.65 -13.55
N GLU A 435 -47.78 23.30 -14.48
CA GLU A 435 -47.72 22.59 -15.78
C GLU A 435 -46.28 21.98 -15.95
N THR A 436 -45.91 21.02 -16.80
CA THR A 436 -46.56 19.86 -17.48
C THR A 436 -45.45 19.02 -18.19
N GLU A 437 -45.84 17.85 -18.76
CA GLU A 437 -45.21 17.18 -19.95
C GLU A 437 -43.83 16.46 -19.80
N HIS A 438 -43.62 15.23 -20.32
CA HIS A 438 -44.54 14.27 -20.97
C HIS A 438 -43.96 12.83 -21.13
N SER A 439 -44.85 11.84 -21.26
CA SER A 439 -44.71 10.58 -22.06
C SER A 439 -43.69 9.49 -21.65
N VAL A 440 -43.93 8.17 -21.84
CA VAL A 440 -45.13 7.41 -22.30
C VAL A 440 -45.11 5.96 -21.76
N SER A 441 -46.26 5.28 -21.82
CA SER A 441 -46.63 3.93 -21.36
C SER A 441 -45.67 2.76 -21.65
N ASN A 442 -45.56 1.81 -20.69
CA ASN A 442 -46.17 0.46 -20.75
C ASN A 442 -45.96 -0.27 -19.39
N GLU A 443 -46.97 -0.89 -18.77
CA GLU A 443 -47.52 -2.23 -19.06
C GLU A 443 -46.54 -3.35 -18.65
N VAL A 444 -46.84 -4.02 -17.52
CA VAL A 444 -46.04 -5.13 -16.95
C VAL A 444 -47.00 -6.27 -16.60
N GLU A 445 -47.02 -7.28 -17.46
CA GLU A 445 -47.49 -8.62 -17.10
C GLU A 445 -46.42 -9.32 -16.25
N ILE A 446 -46.83 -10.22 -15.36
CA ILE A 446 -45.94 -11.15 -14.66
C ILE A 446 -46.59 -12.53 -14.78
N GLU A 447 -45.99 -13.38 -15.61
CA GLU A 447 -46.19 -14.84 -15.62
C GLU A 447 -44.88 -15.52 -15.17
N ASP A 448 -44.99 -16.69 -14.57
CA ASP A 448 -43.88 -17.52 -14.08
C ASP A 448 -43.38 -18.51 -15.16
N ASP A 449 -42.07 -18.82 -15.15
CA ASP A 449 -41.39 -20.09 -15.49
C ASP A 449 -39.86 -19.77 -15.53
N GLU A 450 -38.92 -20.45 -14.87
CA GLU A 450 -38.53 -21.87 -14.69
C GLU A 450 -37.38 -22.35 -15.63
N GLU A 451 -36.57 -23.29 -15.10
CA GLU A 451 -35.40 -24.02 -15.66
C GLU A 451 -34.11 -23.21 -16.03
N GLU A 452 -32.95 -23.47 -15.37
CA GLU A 452 -31.83 -24.41 -15.71
C GLU A 452 -30.81 -23.82 -16.74
N GLU A 453 -29.53 -24.23 -16.92
CA GLU A 453 -28.68 -25.36 -16.45
C GLU A 453 -27.28 -24.87 -15.94
N GLU A 454 -26.35 -25.80 -15.68
CA GLU A 454 -24.94 -25.61 -15.27
C GLU A 454 -23.97 -25.27 -16.44
N GLU A 455 -22.83 -24.60 -16.15
CA GLU A 455 -21.45 -25.01 -16.57
C GLU A 455 -20.35 -24.29 -15.74
#